data_AF-A0A8J8PLB7-F1
#
_entry.id   AF-A0A8J8PLB7-F1
#
_cell.length_a   1.000
_cell.length_b   1.000
_cell.length_c   1.000
_cell.angle_alpha   90.00
_cell.angle_beta   90.00
_cell.angle_gamma   90.00
#
_symmetry.space_group_name_H-M   'P 1'
#
loop_
_entity.id
_entity.type
_entity.pdbx_description
1 polymer ?
#
loop_
_entity_poly.entity_id
_entity_poly.type
_entity_poly.pdbx_seq_one_letter_code
_entity_poly.pdbx_strand_id
1 'polypeptide(L)'
;MRPYIIIFSTVSIDGRLATKTGYSELSCPYDKQRQHELRTEVDGIMVGANTVRVDNPSLTIKYAKRKDKDPLRVIVSKSLNLDPSYKIFSVPPPTIVYTMNLNSHIGENLKKKGVIIRTFSEFKEIFEDLYTNFNVKKLMVEGGGNLIWSIIKN
;
A
#
# COMPACT_ATOMS: atom_id res chain seq x y z
N MET A 1 -16.35 0.13 12.30
CA MET A 1 -15.98 -1.24 11.84
C MET A 1 -14.67 -1.15 11.08
N ARG A 2 -13.87 -2.23 11.01
CA ARG A 2 -12.57 -2.24 10.30
C ARG A 2 -12.47 -3.44 9.34
N PRO A 3 -11.63 -3.38 8.28
CA PRO A 3 -11.35 -4.52 7.43
C PRO A 3 -10.68 -5.65 8.22
N TYR A 4 -10.80 -6.89 7.72
CA TYR A 4 -9.91 -7.99 8.08
C TYR A 4 -8.53 -7.71 7.49
N ILE A 5 -7.50 -7.65 8.34
CA ILE A 5 -6.16 -7.24 7.94
C ILE A 5 -5.27 -8.47 7.78
N ILE A 6 -4.61 -8.57 6.63
CA ILE A 6 -3.59 -9.58 6.34
C ILE A 6 -2.25 -8.86 6.18
N ILE A 7 -1.27 -9.20 7.01
CA ILE A 7 0.09 -8.68 6.83
C ILE A 7 0.88 -9.70 6.03
N PHE A 8 1.48 -9.26 4.92
CA PHE A 8 2.37 -10.09 4.11
C PHE A 8 3.75 -9.46 4.07
N SER A 9 4.77 -10.24 4.39
CA SER A 9 6.13 -9.75 4.46
C SER A 9 7.14 -10.85 4.18
N THR A 10 8.16 -10.51 3.39
CA THR A 10 9.35 -11.34 3.21
C THR A 10 10.43 -10.80 4.13
N VAL A 11 10.99 -11.67 4.96
CA VAL A 11 12.04 -11.34 5.91
C VAL A 11 13.22 -12.28 5.75
N SER A 12 14.41 -11.81 6.07
CA SER A 12 15.56 -12.67 6.30
C SER A 12 15.36 -13.52 7.57
N ILE A 13 16.18 -14.55 7.75
CA ILE A 13 16.13 -15.44 8.92
C ILE A 13 16.33 -14.70 10.25
N ASP A 14 17.09 -13.60 10.24
CA ASP A 14 17.31 -12.72 11.40
C ASP A 14 16.26 -11.59 11.52
N GLY A 15 15.16 -11.68 10.77
CA GLY A 15 14.00 -10.80 10.91
C GLY A 15 14.15 -9.42 10.25
N ARG A 16 15.02 -9.28 9.25
CA ARG A 16 15.22 -8.01 8.52
C ARG A 16 14.36 -7.96 7.27
N LEU A 17 13.80 -6.77 7.03
CA LEU A 17 13.02 -6.47 5.81
C LEU A 17 13.88 -5.92 4.67
N ALA A 18 15.04 -5.36 5.01
CA ALA A 18 15.99 -4.78 4.07
C ALA A 18 17.39 -4.70 4.71
N THR A 19 18.41 -4.59 3.87
CA THR A 19 19.79 -4.31 4.32
C THR A 19 19.94 -2.86 4.77
N LYS A 20 21.07 -2.53 5.42
CA LYS A 20 21.43 -1.14 5.78
C LYS A 20 21.54 -0.21 4.56
N THR A 21 21.85 -0.77 3.39
CA THR A 21 21.94 -0.05 2.12
C THR A 21 20.60 0.08 1.40
N GLY A 22 19.52 -0.48 1.96
CA GLY A 22 18.17 -0.40 1.41
C GLY A 22 17.79 -1.51 0.42
N TYR A 23 18.62 -2.53 0.25
CA TYR A 23 18.26 -3.68 -0.58
C TYR A 23 17.14 -4.50 0.08
N SER A 24 16.01 -4.63 -0.62
CA SER A 24 14.75 -5.20 -0.12
C SER A 24 14.19 -6.33 -1.00
N GLU A 25 14.88 -6.72 -2.08
CA GLU A 25 14.43 -7.81 -2.96
C GLU A 25 14.80 -9.19 -2.40
N LEU A 26 14.11 -9.58 -1.32
CA LEU A 26 14.34 -10.84 -0.62
C LEU A 26 13.52 -12.02 -1.18
N SER A 27 12.52 -11.75 -2.01
CA SER A 27 11.56 -12.73 -2.52
C SER A 27 12.05 -13.47 -3.76
N CYS A 28 11.78 -14.78 -3.85
CA CYS A 28 11.98 -15.58 -5.06
C CYS A 28 10.70 -15.59 -5.95
N PRO A 29 10.74 -16.18 -7.16
CA PRO A 29 9.56 -16.27 -8.03
C PRO A 29 8.35 -16.96 -7.39
N TYR A 30 8.57 -18.00 -6.57
CA TYR A 30 7.48 -18.69 -5.87
C TYR A 30 6.80 -17.78 -4.82
N ASP A 31 7.59 -16.98 -4.10
CA ASP A 31 7.05 -16.00 -3.14
C ASP A 31 6.22 -14.92 -3.86
N LYS A 32 6.72 -14.44 -5.01
CA LYS A 32 6.01 -13.46 -5.85
C LYS A 32 4.69 -14.05 -6.38
N GLN A 33 4.67 -15.31 -6.79
CA GLN A 33 3.43 -15.98 -7.19
C GLN A 33 2.44 -16.03 -6.02
N ARG A 34 2.87 -16.52 -4.85
CA ARG A 34 2.03 -16.63 -3.65
C ARG A 34 1.48 -15.27 -3.20
N GLN A 35 2.32 -14.23 -3.20
CA GLN A 35 1.91 -12.86 -2.89
C GLN A 35 0.80 -12.41 -3.84
N HIS A 36 0.98 -12.66 -5.14
CA HIS A 36 0.02 -12.25 -6.15
C HIS A 36 -1.28 -13.05 -6.12
N GLU A 37 -1.24 -14.34 -5.78
CA GLU A 37 -2.43 -15.14 -5.50
C GLU A 37 -3.21 -14.53 -4.32
N LEU A 38 -2.54 -14.18 -3.23
CA LEU A 38 -3.18 -13.53 -2.09
C LEU A 38 -3.76 -12.15 -2.42
N ARG A 39 -3.10 -11.37 -3.29
CA ARG A 39 -3.65 -10.10 -3.80
C ARG A 39 -4.98 -10.26 -4.52
N THR A 40 -5.30 -11.45 -5.05
CA THR A 40 -6.58 -11.72 -5.71
C THR A 40 -7.73 -11.93 -4.72
N GLU A 41 -7.41 -12.15 -3.45
CA GLU A 41 -8.38 -12.48 -2.39
C GLU A 41 -8.72 -11.29 -1.49
N VAL A 42 -8.19 -10.10 -1.79
CA VAL A 42 -8.35 -8.88 -0.99
C VAL A 42 -8.96 -7.74 -1.79
N ASP A 43 -9.62 -6.82 -1.08
CA ASP A 43 -10.26 -5.65 -1.68
C ASP A 43 -9.28 -4.48 -1.85
N GLY A 44 -8.22 -4.44 -1.02
CA GLY A 44 -7.20 -3.41 -1.05
C GLY A 44 -5.81 -3.90 -0.64
N ILE A 45 -4.79 -3.21 -1.14
CA ILE A 45 -3.38 -3.36 -0.74
C ILE A 45 -2.90 -2.04 -0.16
N MET A 46 -2.36 -2.07 1.05
CA MET A 46 -1.79 -0.92 1.73
C MET A 46 -0.27 -0.99 1.81
N VAL A 47 0.39 0.12 1.48
CA VAL A 47 1.84 0.31 1.64
C VAL A 47 2.15 1.66 2.29
N GLY A 48 3.34 1.77 2.88
CA GLY A 48 3.85 3.06 3.35
C GLY A 48 4.44 3.88 2.19
N ALA A 49 4.42 5.21 2.30
CA ALA A 49 5.02 6.10 1.29
C ALA A 49 6.52 5.81 1.05
N ASN A 50 7.24 5.26 2.04
CA ASN A 50 8.64 4.89 1.85
C ASN A 50 8.82 3.72 0.87
N THR A 51 7.98 2.69 0.98
CA THR A 51 7.92 1.58 0.03
C THR A 51 7.66 2.10 -1.38
N VAL A 52 6.75 3.08 -1.52
CA VAL A 52 6.48 3.70 -2.83
C VAL A 52 7.71 4.41 -3.40
N ARG A 53 8.44 5.16 -2.57
CA ARG A 53 9.64 5.89 -3.01
C ARG A 53 10.82 4.98 -3.37
N VAL A 54 11.03 3.91 -2.61
CA VAL A 54 12.17 3.01 -2.78
C VAL A 54 11.90 1.98 -3.88
N ASP A 55 10.75 1.31 -3.82
CA ASP A 55 10.47 0.16 -4.69
C ASP A 55 9.69 0.56 -5.96
N ASN A 56 9.09 1.76 -5.98
CA ASN A 56 8.24 2.27 -7.07
C ASN A 56 7.26 1.19 -7.62
N PRO A 57 6.45 0.55 -6.75
CA PRO A 57 5.64 -0.60 -7.14
C PRO A 57 4.43 -0.16 -7.97
N SER A 58 3.92 -1.05 -8.83
CA SER A 58 2.62 -0.84 -9.49
C SER A 58 1.43 -1.28 -8.63
N LEU A 59 1.67 -2.21 -7.68
CA LEU A 59 0.67 -2.91 -6.87
C LEU A 59 -0.50 -3.47 -7.70
N THR A 60 -0.15 -4.09 -8.83
CA THR A 60 -1.08 -4.78 -9.71
C THR A 60 -0.85 -6.28 -9.66
N ILE A 61 -1.89 -7.06 -9.95
CA ILE A 61 -1.78 -8.51 -10.08
C ILE A 61 -1.16 -8.82 -11.45
N LYS A 62 0.05 -9.40 -11.43
CA LYS A 62 0.84 -9.85 -12.60
C LYS A 62 1.07 -11.37 -12.66
N TYR A 63 1.29 -12.01 -11.52
CA TYR A 63 1.75 -13.42 -11.45
C TYR A 63 0.68 -14.42 -10.99
N ALA A 64 -0.56 -14.00 -10.78
CA ALA A 64 -1.63 -14.90 -10.37
C ALA A 64 -2.25 -15.63 -11.57
N LYS A 65 -2.72 -16.87 -11.35
CA LYS A 65 -3.36 -17.70 -12.38
C LYS A 65 -4.74 -17.17 -12.81
N ARG A 66 -5.44 -16.48 -11.93
CA ARG A 66 -6.73 -15.84 -12.18
C ARG A 66 -6.62 -14.36 -11.84
N LYS A 67 -7.27 -13.50 -12.62
CA LYS A 67 -7.32 -12.07 -12.38
C LYS A 67 -8.66 -11.52 -12.82
N ASP A 68 -9.55 -11.32 -11.85
CA ASP A 68 -10.86 -10.72 -12.11
C ASP A 68 -10.79 -9.19 -11.97
N LYS A 69 -10.12 -8.71 -10.92
CA LYS A 69 -9.99 -7.28 -10.62
C LYS A 69 -8.72 -6.99 -9.82
N ASP A 70 -8.04 -5.88 -10.14
CA ASP A 70 -6.95 -5.38 -9.30
C ASP A 70 -7.51 -4.71 -8.02
N PRO A 71 -6.93 -4.97 -6.84
CA PRO A 71 -7.37 -4.38 -5.58
C PRO A 71 -7.11 -2.87 -5.51
N LEU A 72 -7.85 -2.19 -4.64
CA LEU A 72 -7.65 -0.77 -4.34
C LEU A 72 -6.23 -0.54 -3.79
N ARG A 73 -5.52 0.45 -4.31
CA ARG A 73 -4.17 0.78 -3.83
C ARG A 73 -4.27 1.85 -2.74
N VAL A 74 -3.75 1.56 -1.56
CA VAL A 74 -3.79 2.45 -0.40
C VAL A 74 -2.36 2.82 -0.01
N ILE A 75 -2.06 4.11 0.04
CA ILE A 75 -0.75 4.63 0.44
C ILE A 75 -0.94 5.43 1.71
N VAL A 76 -0.15 5.12 2.74
CA VAL A 76 -0.11 5.94 3.97
C VAL A 76 1.16 6.79 3.97
N SER A 77 0.98 8.10 4.06
CA SER A 77 2.05 9.10 4.09
C SER A 77 1.85 10.06 5.25
N LYS A 78 2.92 10.57 5.87
CA LYS A 78 2.78 11.67 6.84
C LYS A 78 2.76 13.04 6.16
N SER A 79 3.60 13.22 5.14
CA SER A 79 3.89 14.52 4.53
C SER A 79 3.40 14.68 3.09
N LEU A 80 2.75 13.67 2.52
CA LEU A 80 2.38 13.60 1.11
C LEU A 80 3.57 13.71 0.12
N ASN A 81 4.83 13.59 0.59
CA ASN A 81 6.02 13.61 -0.27
C ASN A 81 6.10 12.35 -1.15
N LEU A 82 5.40 12.39 -2.27
CA LEU A 82 5.23 11.35 -3.27
C LEU A 82 5.30 12.00 -4.65
N ASP A 83 6.21 11.53 -5.49
CA ASP A 83 6.34 12.01 -6.87
C ASP A 83 5.13 11.51 -7.70
N PRO A 84 4.34 12.41 -8.32
CA PRO A 84 3.27 12.03 -9.24
C PRO A 84 3.72 11.16 -10.42
N SER A 85 5.01 11.08 -10.72
CA SER A 85 5.59 10.23 -11.78
C SER A 85 5.67 8.74 -11.42
N TYR A 86 5.51 8.37 -10.14
CA TYR A 86 5.60 6.97 -9.70
C TYR A 86 4.59 6.05 -10.41
N LYS A 87 4.98 4.79 -10.65
CA LYS A 87 4.21 3.80 -11.42
C LYS A 87 2.81 3.59 -10.84
N ILE A 88 2.68 3.68 -9.52
CA ILE A 88 1.41 3.57 -8.80
C ILE A 88 0.39 4.66 -9.14
N PHE A 89 0.80 5.74 -9.83
CA PHE A 89 -0.06 6.84 -10.25
C PHE A 89 -0.23 6.95 -11.77
N SER A 90 0.39 6.07 -12.55
CA SER A 90 0.42 6.20 -14.02
C SER A 90 -0.70 5.45 -14.75
N VAL A 91 -1.31 4.45 -14.10
CA VAL A 91 -2.35 3.58 -14.69
C VAL A 91 -3.30 3.08 -13.60
N PRO A 92 -4.50 2.59 -13.94
CA PRO A 92 -5.37 1.85 -13.01
C PRO A 92 -4.62 0.75 -12.23
N PRO A 93 -5.13 0.28 -11.07
CA PRO A 93 -6.46 0.49 -10.45
C PRO A 93 -6.62 1.82 -9.68
N PRO A 94 -7.77 2.12 -9.05
CA PRO A 94 -7.90 3.31 -8.20
C PRO A 94 -6.84 3.36 -7.07
N THR A 95 -6.40 4.57 -6.74
CA THR A 95 -5.39 4.81 -5.69
C THR A 95 -5.91 5.84 -4.69
N ILE A 96 -5.74 5.54 -3.41
CA ILE A 96 -6.02 6.44 -2.28
C ILE A 96 -4.73 6.72 -1.54
N VAL A 97 -4.48 7.99 -1.25
CA VAL A 97 -3.41 8.42 -0.35
C VAL A 97 -4.03 8.99 0.91
N TYR A 98 -3.74 8.37 2.04
CA TYR A 98 -4.00 8.92 3.36
C TYR A 98 -2.78 9.74 3.81
N THR A 99 -3.01 11.00 4.19
CA THR A 99 -1.95 11.91 4.65
C THR A 99 -2.30 12.64 5.95
N MET A 100 -1.32 12.95 6.79
CA MET A 100 -1.52 13.84 7.95
C MET A 100 -1.35 15.31 7.60
N ASN A 101 -0.70 15.60 6.46
CA ASN A 101 -0.42 16.95 6.00
C ASN A 101 -0.77 17.09 4.51
N LEU A 102 -1.56 18.11 4.20
CA LEU A 102 -1.88 18.48 2.83
C LEU A 102 -0.79 19.41 2.29
N ASN A 103 0.15 18.85 1.53
CA ASN A 103 0.97 19.65 0.62
C ASN A 103 0.10 20.03 -0.59
N SER A 104 -0.26 21.30 -0.73
CA SER A 104 -1.21 21.77 -1.75
C SER A 104 -0.76 21.43 -3.17
N HIS A 105 0.51 21.69 -3.51
CA HIS A 105 1.00 21.49 -4.87
C HIS A 105 1.08 20.00 -5.26
N ILE A 106 1.68 19.16 -4.42
CA ILE A 106 1.77 17.71 -4.70
C ILE A 106 0.38 17.09 -4.70
N GLY A 107 -0.47 17.48 -3.74
CA GLY A 107 -1.82 16.97 -3.64
C GLY A 107 -2.68 17.29 -4.86
N GLU A 108 -2.57 18.51 -5.40
CA GLU A 108 -3.25 18.89 -6.64
C GLU A 108 -2.77 18.05 -7.84
N ASN A 109 -1.46 17.84 -7.98
CA ASN A 109 -0.91 17.05 -9.08
C ASN A 109 -1.34 15.57 -9.01
N LEU A 110 -1.41 15.00 -7.80
CA LEU A 110 -1.93 13.65 -7.60
C LEU A 110 -3.44 13.58 -7.88
N LYS A 111 -4.23 14.56 -7.44
CA LYS A 111 -5.67 14.64 -7.74
C LYS A 111 -5.94 14.73 -9.25
N LYS A 112 -5.13 15.49 -10.00
CA LYS A 112 -5.20 15.55 -11.49
C LYS A 112 -4.99 14.18 -12.15
N LYS A 113 -4.28 13.26 -11.49
CA LYS A 113 -4.10 11.87 -11.92
C LYS A 113 -5.22 10.93 -11.43
N GLY A 114 -6.28 11.46 -10.84
CA GLY A 114 -7.40 10.67 -10.30
C GLY A 114 -7.10 10.01 -8.96
N VAL A 115 -6.04 10.42 -8.25
CA VAL A 115 -5.72 9.91 -6.92
C VAL A 115 -6.66 10.55 -5.90
N ILE A 116 -7.31 9.72 -5.10
CA ILE A 116 -8.13 10.18 -3.97
C ILE A 116 -7.20 10.52 -2.82
N ILE A 117 -7.32 11.73 -2.27
CA ILE A 117 -6.54 12.14 -1.10
C ILE A 117 -7.47 12.29 0.09
N ARG A 118 -7.14 11.60 1.17
CA ARG A 118 -7.82 11.67 2.46
C ARG A 118 -6.83 12.16 3.52
N THR A 119 -7.33 12.92 4.48
CA THR A 119 -6.57 13.27 5.68
C THR A 119 -6.91 12.31 6.81
N PHE A 120 -5.95 12.07 7.70
CA PHE A 120 -6.18 11.33 8.94
C PHE A 120 -5.34 11.92 10.07
N SER A 121 -5.85 11.82 11.30
CA SER A 121 -5.08 12.13 12.52
C SER A 121 -4.63 10.85 13.20
N GLU A 122 -5.54 9.89 13.31
CA GLU A 122 -5.29 8.58 13.91
C GLU A 122 -5.38 7.43 12.90
N PHE A 123 -4.59 6.37 13.11
CA PHE A 123 -4.53 5.24 12.17
C PHE A 123 -5.87 4.51 12.04
N LYS A 124 -6.67 4.51 13.10
CA LYS A 124 -8.01 3.90 13.13
C LYS A 124 -8.96 4.52 12.11
N GLU A 125 -8.86 5.83 11.87
CA GLU A 125 -9.69 6.57 10.91
C GLU A 125 -9.52 6.02 9.48
N ILE A 126 -8.30 5.63 9.12
CA ILE A 126 -8.00 5.03 7.82
C ILE A 126 -8.84 3.76 7.63
N PHE A 127 -8.88 2.88 8.63
CA PHE A 127 -9.61 1.62 8.52
C PHE A 127 -11.12 1.82 8.48
N GLU A 128 -11.64 2.76 9.25
CA GLU A 128 -13.08 3.09 9.26
C GLU A 128 -13.52 3.67 7.91
N ASP A 129 -12.73 4.58 7.34
CA ASP A 129 -12.98 5.18 6.02
C ASP A 129 -12.90 4.11 4.91
N LEU A 130 -11.87 3.27 4.91
CA LEU A 130 -11.73 2.16 3.96
C LEU A 130 -12.93 1.20 4.01
N TYR A 131 -13.38 0.83 5.22
CA TYR A 131 -14.49 -0.10 5.39
C TYR A 131 -15.84 0.49 4.95
N THR A 132 -16.06 1.76 5.28
CA THR A 132 -17.36 2.43 5.16
C THR A 132 -17.54 3.06 3.79
N ASN A 133 -16.55 3.79 3.32
CA ASN A 133 -16.65 4.63 2.12
C ASN A 133 -16.06 3.96 0.86
N PHE A 134 -15.18 2.98 1.03
CA PHE A 134 -14.53 2.27 -0.08
C PHE A 134 -14.85 0.77 -0.13
N ASN A 135 -15.73 0.29 0.76
CA ASN A 135 -16.17 -1.09 0.85
C ASN A 135 -15.01 -2.12 0.93
N VAL A 136 -13.88 -1.72 1.52
CA VAL A 136 -12.74 -2.63 1.73
C VAL A 136 -13.06 -3.51 2.94
N LYS A 137 -13.29 -4.80 2.72
CA LYS A 137 -13.57 -5.79 3.79
C LYS A 137 -12.34 -6.61 4.14
N LYS A 138 -11.46 -6.89 3.17
CA LYS A 138 -10.15 -7.51 3.36
C LYS A 138 -9.06 -6.57 2.85
N LEU A 139 -8.11 -6.24 3.72
CA LEU A 139 -6.99 -5.36 3.42
C LEU A 139 -5.68 -6.14 3.61
N MET A 140 -4.90 -6.25 2.54
CA MET A 140 -3.53 -6.73 2.63
C MET A 140 -2.59 -5.57 2.90
N VAL A 141 -1.66 -5.72 3.83
CA VAL A 141 -0.64 -4.73 4.14
C VAL A 141 0.71 -5.29 3.73
N GLU A 142 1.36 -4.59 2.81
CA GLU A 142 2.64 -4.97 2.25
C GLU A 142 3.73 -3.98 2.65
N GLY A 143 4.75 -4.50 3.33
CA GLY A 143 6.01 -3.79 3.53
C GLY A 143 5.95 -2.55 4.43
N GLY A 144 7.15 -2.03 4.69
CA GLY A 144 7.40 -0.91 5.61
C GLY A 144 7.30 -1.33 7.08
N GLY A 145 8.43 -1.61 7.73
CA GLY A 145 8.46 -2.01 9.14
C GLY A 145 7.71 -1.04 10.08
N ASN A 146 7.77 0.27 9.81
CA ASN A 146 7.02 1.29 10.56
C ASN A 146 5.50 1.19 10.37
N LEU A 147 5.03 0.86 9.17
CA LEU A 147 3.61 0.68 8.88
C LEU A 147 3.08 -0.57 9.58
N ILE A 148 3.77 -1.70 9.37
CA ILE A 148 3.46 -2.98 10.03
C ILE A 148 3.42 -2.80 11.55
N TRP A 149 4.43 -2.15 12.13
CA TRP A 149 4.47 -1.88 13.57
C TRP A 149 3.30 -1.01 14.04
N SER A 150 2.93 0.01 13.26
CA SER A 150 1.79 0.88 13.58
C SER A 150 0.45 0.15 13.55
N ILE A 151 0.36 -0.98 12.85
CA ILE A 151 -0.84 -1.82 12.81
C ILE A 151 -0.87 -2.80 13.97
N ILE A 152 0.28 -3.39 14.33
CA ILE A 152 0.35 -4.43 15.37
C ILE A 152 0.20 -3.83 16.78
N LYS A 153 0.77 -2.64 17.01
CA LYS A 153 0.77 -2.01 18.34
C LYS A 153 -0.59 -1.43 18.76
N ASN A 154 -1.55 -1.33 17.82
CA ASN A 154 -2.86 -0.69 17.98
C ASN A 154 -3.98 -1.73 17.87
#